data_AF-A0A353NI69-F1
#
_entry.id   AF-A0A353NI69-F1
#
_cell.length_a   1.000
_cell.length_b   1.000
_cell.length_c   1.000
_cell.angle_alpha   90.00
_cell.angle_beta   90.00
_cell.angle_gamma   90.00
#
_symmetry.space_group_name_H-M   'P 1'
#
loop_
_entity.id
_entity.type
_entity.pdbx_description
1 polymer ?
#
loop_
_entity_poly.entity_id
_entity_poly.type
_entity_poly.pdbx_seq_one_letter_code
_entity_poly.pdbx_strand_id
1 'polypeptide(L)'
;MKQVAQFFLAGLVLLAVVLIYDGFFILEEGKQVVITQFGAPVGDPVTDAGLHFKMPFIQHTEVFEKKILIWDGEPNQIPTNDKTYVYLEATARWRITNAL
;
A
#
# COMPACT_ATOMS: atom_id res chain seq x y z
N MET A 1 -13.39 2.80 46.03
CA MET A 1 -12.11 3.32 45.49
C MET A 1 -11.32 2.27 44.71
N LYS A 2 -11.05 1.08 45.26
CA LYS A 2 -10.31 0.01 44.54
C LYS A 2 -10.97 -0.41 43.22
N GLN A 3 -12.29 -0.60 43.21
CA GLN A 3 -13.05 -0.95 42.00
C GLN A 3 -12.94 0.13 40.91
N VAL A 4 -13.06 1.41 41.27
CA VAL A 4 -12.90 2.54 40.34
C VAL A 4 -11.49 2.61 39.75
N ALA A 5 -10.46 2.39 40.58
CA ALA A 5 -9.07 2.33 40.11
C ALA A 5 -8.84 1.13 39.18
N GLN A 6 -9.46 -0.02 39.45
CA GLN A 6 -9.39 -1.21 38.59
C GLN A 6 -10.06 -0.99 37.23
N PHE A 7 -11.24 -0.35 37.19
CA PHE A 7 -11.90 0.01 35.93
C PHE A 7 -11.08 1.01 35.12
N PHE A 8 -10.47 2.00 35.79
CA PHE A 8 -9.60 2.97 35.13
C PHE A 8 -8.35 2.30 34.53
N LEU A 9 -7.72 1.41 35.28
CA LEU A 9 -6.58 0.63 34.80
C LEU A 9 -6.95 -0.26 33.62
N ALA A 10 -8.10 -0.94 33.69
CA ALA A 10 -8.60 -1.76 32.58
C ALA A 10 -8.87 -0.91 31.32
N GLY A 11 -9.44 0.28 31.46
CA GLY A 11 -9.65 1.21 30.34
C GLY A 11 -8.34 1.67 29.70
N LEU A 12 -7.32 1.98 30.51
CA LEU A 12 -6.01 2.39 30.02
C LEU A 12 -5.28 1.25 29.28
N VAL A 13 -5.37 0.02 29.79
CA VAL A 13 -4.83 -1.16 29.11
C VAL A 13 -5.53 -1.38 27.77
N LEU A 14 -6.86 -1.27 27.74
CA LEU A 14 -7.62 -1.44 26.51
C LEU A 14 -7.26 -0.39 25.47
N LEU A 15 -7.12 0.88 25.88
CA LEU A 15 -6.68 1.95 24.99
C LEU A 15 -5.29 1.66 24.40
N ALA A 16 -4.34 1.21 25.23
CA ALA A 16 -3.00 0.86 24.76
C ALA A 16 -3.02 -0.27 23.73
N VAL A 17 -3.82 -1.32 23.94
CA VAL A 17 -3.97 -2.43 23.00
C VAL A 17 -4.50 -1.95 21.65
N VAL A 18 -5.52 -1.09 21.66
CA VAL A 18 -6.12 -0.57 20.41
C VAL A 18 -5.11 0.30 19.64
N LEU A 19 -4.36 1.16 20.33
CA LEU A 19 -3.35 2.01 19.70
C LEU A 19 -2.21 1.20 19.06
N ILE A 20 -1.77 0.12 19.72
CA ILE A 20 -0.76 -0.77 19.17
C ILE A 20 -1.30 -1.52 17.95
N TYR A 21 -2.54 -2.04 18.06
CA TYR A 21 -3.15 -2.83 16.99
C TYR A 21 -3.31 -2.05 15.69
N ASP A 22 -3.75 -0.80 15.74
CA ASP A 22 -3.94 0.01 14.53
C ASP A 22 -2.71 0.88 14.16
N GLY A 23 -1.84 1.17 15.12
CA GLY A 23 -0.65 1.98 14.88
C GLY A 23 0.46 1.23 14.16
N PHE A 24 0.59 -0.08 14.35
CA PHE A 24 1.67 -0.86 13.73
C PHE A 24 1.20 -1.61 12.49
N PHE A 25 2.03 -1.61 11.44
CA PHE A 25 1.83 -2.45 10.26
C PHE A 25 3.15 -3.09 9.83
N ILE A 26 3.06 -4.23 9.14
CA ILE A 26 4.22 -4.97 8.65
C ILE A 26 4.27 -4.83 7.14
N LEU A 27 5.41 -4.37 6.62
CA LEU A 27 5.68 -4.30 5.20
C LEU A 27 6.48 -5.53 4.76
N GLU A 28 5.90 -6.31 3.86
CA GLU A 28 6.57 -7.46 3.24
C GLU A 28 7.57 -7.05 2.16
N GLU A 29 8.55 -7.91 1.92
CA GLU A 29 9.53 -7.70 0.86
C GLU A 29 8.90 -7.67 -0.54
N GLY A 30 9.36 -6.71 -1.35
CA GLY A 30 8.87 -6.51 -2.71
C GLY A 30 7.53 -5.78 -2.79
N LYS A 31 7.05 -5.23 -1.67
CA LYS A 31 5.97 -4.24 -1.63
C LYS A 31 6.52 -2.87 -1.21
N GLN A 32 5.72 -1.84 -1.43
CA GLN A 32 5.96 -0.47 -0.96
C GLN A 32 4.64 0.11 -0.49
N VAL A 33 4.66 1.07 0.43
CA VAL A 33 3.45 1.63 1.05
C VAL A 33 3.45 3.15 0.95
N VAL A 34 2.31 3.70 0.55
CA VAL A 34 2.03 5.13 0.67
C VAL A 34 1.11 5.34 1.87
N ILE A 35 1.55 6.18 2.79
CA ILE A 35 0.74 6.57 3.95
C ILE A 35 -0.09 7.78 3.55
N THR A 36 -1.41 7.69 3.72
CA THR A 36 -2.34 8.78 3.45
C THR A 36 -3.03 9.24 4.74
N GLN A 37 -3.31 10.53 4.82
CA GLN A 37 -4.04 11.17 5.90
C GLN A 37 -5.13 12.05 5.29
N PHE A 38 -6.39 11.75 5.60
CA PHE A 38 -7.55 12.44 5.01
C PHE A 38 -7.53 12.48 3.46
N GLY A 39 -6.97 11.44 2.83
CA GLY A 39 -6.85 11.33 1.37
C GLY A 39 -5.63 12.02 0.75
N ALA A 40 -4.82 12.75 1.54
CA ALA A 40 -3.56 13.31 1.07
C ALA A 40 -2.38 12.40 1.45
N PRO A 41 -1.41 12.15 0.58
CA PRO A 41 -0.20 11.43 0.95
C PRO A 41 0.63 12.22 1.97
N VAL A 42 1.19 11.52 2.96
CA VAL A 42 2.03 12.11 4.01
C VAL A 42 3.42 11.50 3.93
N GLY A 43 4.40 12.34 3.57
CA GLY A 43 5.79 11.94 3.44
C GLY A 43 6.06 11.10 2.19
N ASP A 44 7.24 10.47 2.16
CA ASP A 44 7.68 9.60 1.08
C ASP A 44 7.18 8.16 1.27
N PRO A 45 7.09 7.35 0.19
CA PRO A 45 6.68 5.95 0.30
C PRO A 45 7.67 5.15 1.13
N VAL A 46 7.15 4.29 1.99
CA VAL A 46 7.95 3.33 2.76
C VAL A 46 8.25 2.14 1.85
N THR A 47 9.53 1.88 1.58
CA THR A 47 9.95 0.78 0.68
C THR A 47 10.79 -0.30 1.35
N ASP A 48 11.16 -0.09 2.61
CA ASP A 48 11.96 -1.02 3.40
C ASP A 48 11.04 -2.01 4.11
N ALA A 49 11.32 -3.30 3.96
CA ALA A 49 10.56 -4.35 4.63
C ALA A 49 10.77 -4.31 6.15
N GLY A 50 9.73 -4.60 6.91
CA GLY A 50 9.80 -4.62 8.36
C GLY A 50 8.56 -4.07 9.06
N LEU A 51 8.68 -3.87 10.37
CA LEU A 51 7.64 -3.30 11.20
C LEU A 51 7.72 -1.78 11.16
N HIS A 52 6.60 -1.14 10.82
CA HIS A 52 6.47 0.31 10.73
C HIS A 52 5.32 0.80 11.59
N PHE A 53 5.38 2.08 11.96
CA PHE A 53 4.35 2.75 12.75
C PHE A 53 3.68 3.85 11.93
N LYS A 54 2.35 3.88 11.96
CA LYS A 54 1.49 4.95 11.46
C LYS A 54 0.68 5.54 12.60
N MET A 55 0.22 6.77 12.43
CA MET A 55 -0.74 7.35 13.38
C MET A 55 -2.07 6.58 13.31
N PRO A 56 -2.52 5.98 14.43
CA PRO A 56 -3.75 5.22 14.44
C PRO A 56 -4.97 6.14 14.16
N PHE A 57 -6.02 5.56 13.58
CA PHE A 57 -7.32 6.12 13.19
C PHE A 57 -7.31 7.16 12.07
N ILE A 58 -6.23 7.92 11.93
CA ILE A 58 -6.14 9.05 11.00
C ILE A 58 -5.37 8.68 9.73
N GLN A 59 -4.33 7.85 9.86
CA GLN A 59 -3.50 7.44 8.74
C GLN A 59 -3.90 6.05 8.22
N HIS A 60 -3.97 5.96 6.90
CA HIS A 60 -4.23 4.74 6.15
C HIS A 60 -3.01 4.37 5.30
N THR A 61 -2.81 3.07 5.09
CA THR A 61 -1.68 2.52 4.33
C THR A 61 -2.18 1.90 3.04
N GLU A 62 -1.79 2.47 1.91
CA GLU A 62 -2.05 1.90 0.59
C GLU A 62 -0.82 1.15 0.11
N VAL A 63 -0.99 -0.14 -0.20
CA VAL A 63 0.11 -1.05 -0.52
C VAL A 63 0.23 -1.20 -2.03
N PHE A 64 1.44 -1.05 -2.55
CA PHE A 64 1.78 -1.19 -3.96
C PHE A 64 2.87 -2.25 -4.16
N GLU A 65 2.88 -2.83 -5.35
CA GLU A 65 3.94 -3.75 -5.76
C GLU A 65 5.23 -2.99 -6.09
N LYS A 66 6.37 -3.48 -5.60
CA LYS A 66 7.72 -3.00 -5.96
C LYS A 66 8.37 -3.91 -7.01
N LYS A 67 7.72 -5.04 -7.35
CA LYS A 67 8.19 -6.04 -8.31
C LYS A 67 7.86 -5.62 -9.74
N ILE A 68 8.43 -6.36 -10.70
CA ILE A 68 8.07 -6.21 -12.11
C ILE A 68 6.69 -6.83 -12.30
N LEU A 69 5.78 -6.04 -12.83
CA LEU A 69 4.43 -6.41 -13.21
C LEU A 69 4.38 -6.69 -14.71
N ILE A 70 3.55 -7.66 -15.07
CA ILE A 70 3.32 -8.06 -16.46
C ILE A 70 2.04 -7.37 -16.91
N TRP A 71 2.10 -6.74 -18.07
CA TRP A 71 0.94 -6.30 -18.81
C TRP A 71 0.89 -7.07 -20.12
N ASP A 72 -0.29 -7.60 -20.40
CA ASP A 72 -0.58 -8.36 -21.60
C ASP A 72 -1.73 -7.68 -22.34
N GLY A 73 -1.48 -7.26 -23.57
CA GLY A 73 -2.42 -6.54 -24.40
C GLY A 73 -3.25 -7.50 -25.23
N GLU A 74 -4.56 -7.24 -25.33
CA GLU A 74 -5.41 -8.03 -26.20
C GLU A 74 -4.93 -7.94 -27.66
N PRO A 75 -4.89 -9.06 -28.40
CA PRO A 75 -4.48 -9.06 -29.80
C PRO A 75 -5.37 -8.14 -30.65
N ASN A 76 -4.74 -7.25 -31.42
CA ASN A 76 -5.46 -6.28 -32.25
C ASN A 76 -4.84 -6.17 -33.64
N GLN A 77 -5.66 -5.74 -34.60
CA GLN A 77 -5.20 -5.44 -35.95
C GLN A 77 -4.64 -4.04 -36.02
N ILE A 78 -3.36 -3.92 -36.40
CA ILE A 78 -2.68 -2.64 -36.57
C ILE A 78 -2.41 -2.42 -38.06
N PRO A 79 -2.78 -1.26 -38.65
CA PRO A 79 -2.43 -0.94 -40.02
C PRO A 79 -0.94 -0.59 -40.13
N THR A 80 -0.28 -1.15 -41.14
CA THR A 80 1.11 -0.85 -41.49
C THR A 80 1.17 0.30 -42.49
N ASN A 81 2.38 0.83 -42.74
CA ASN A 81 2.60 1.92 -43.70
C ASN A 81 2.21 1.52 -45.15
N ASP A 82 2.38 0.25 -45.51
CA ASP A 82 1.96 -0.33 -46.79
C ASP A 82 0.45 -0.64 -46.86
N LYS A 83 -0.35 -0.20 -45.87
CA LYS A 83 -1.81 -0.38 -45.80
C LYS A 83 -2.25 -1.84 -45.71
N THR A 84 -1.40 -2.71 -45.18
CA THR A 84 -1.77 -4.07 -44.80
C THR A 84 -2.11 -4.11 -43.30
N TYR A 85 -2.88 -5.10 -42.88
CA TYR A 85 -3.21 -5.31 -41.47
C TYR A 85 -2.39 -6.48 -40.93
N VAL A 86 -1.75 -6.26 -39.79
CA VAL A 86 -1.07 -7.31 -39.04
C VAL A 86 -1.77 -7.53 -37.71
N TYR A 87 -1.92 -8.79 -37.32
CA TYR A 87 -2.33 -9.15 -35.97
C TYR A 87 -1.13 -9.05 -35.05
N LEU A 88 -1.23 -8.18 -34.05
CA LEU A 88 -0.18 -7.93 -33.08
C LEU A 88 -0.71 -8.19 -31.68
N GLU A 89 0.09 -8.93 -30.91
CA GLU A 89 -0.04 -9.08 -29.47
C GLU A 89 1.12 -8.32 -28.84
N ALA A 90 0.80 -7.37 -27.97
CA ALA A 90 1.79 -6.51 -27.33
C ALA A 90 1.87 -6.86 -25.86
N THR A 91 3.08 -7.16 -25.38
CA THR A 91 3.36 -7.37 -23.96
C THR A 91 4.29 -6.28 -23.44
N ALA A 92 4.09 -5.90 -22.19
CA ALA A 92 4.98 -4.98 -21.49
C ALA A 92 5.30 -5.51 -20.09
N ARG A 93 6.50 -5.21 -19.63
CA ARG A 93 6.93 -5.42 -18.25
C ARG A 93 7.27 -4.09 -17.65
N TRP A 94 6.66 -3.76 -16.52
CA TRP A 94 6.80 -2.45 -15.90
C TRP A 94 6.93 -2.60 -14.38
N ARG A 95 7.35 -1.53 -13.71
CA ARG A 95 7.51 -1.49 -12.25
C ARG A 95 7.15 -0.10 -11.76
N ILE A 96 6.52 -0.02 -10.59
CA ILE A 96 6.29 1.24 -9.88
C ILE A 96 7.63 1.65 -9.24
N THR A 97 8.32 2.62 -9.86
CA THR A 97 9.59 3.18 -9.35
C THR A 97 9.38 4.24 -8.28
N ASN A 98 8.29 5.01 -8.39
CA ASN A 98 7.81 5.95 -7.40
C ASN A 98 6.28 5.85 -7.33
N ALA A 99 5.73 5.70 -6.13
CA ALA A 99 4.29 5.57 -5.88
C ALA A 99 3.60 6.92 -5.58
N LEU A 100 4.35 8.03 -5.58
CA LEU A 100 3.86 9.41 -5.42
C LEU A 100 4.01 10.24 -6.70
#